data_AF-A0AAW6Q3A4-F1
#
_entry.id   AF-A0AAW6Q3A4-F1
#
_cell.length_a   1.000
_cell.length_b   1.000
_cell.length_c   1.000
_cell.angle_alpha   90.00
_cell.angle_beta   90.00
_cell.angle_gamma   90.00
#
_symmetry.space_group_name_H-M   'P 1'
#
loop_
_entity.id
_entity.type
_entity.pdbx_description
1 polymer ?
#
loop_
_entity_poly.entity_id
_entity_poly.type
_entity_poly.pdbx_seq_one_letter_code
_entity_poly.pdbx_strand_id
1 'polypeptide(L)'
;MASIPPYQKLKRGAAVALLALACAACATPGRQLDPLDRGVVAIHTGAGNLVGWRARGPEDPATTFNLYRDGVRINTTPLTATNFVDAGASASAAYSVRAVSKRAESAVDGRAG
;
A
#
# COMPACT_ATOMS: atom_id res chain seq x y z
N MET A 1 -47.23 33.73 51.83
CA MET A 1 -46.36 32.58 52.11
C MET A 1 -45.80 32.10 50.78
N ALA A 2 -44.54 32.43 50.48
CA ALA A 2 -43.90 32.13 49.21
C ALA A 2 -43.42 30.67 49.18
N SER A 3 -43.81 29.97 48.12
CA SER A 3 -43.48 28.56 47.87
C SER A 3 -42.02 28.41 47.45
N ILE A 4 -41.24 27.68 48.24
CA ILE A 4 -39.87 27.26 47.90
C ILE A 4 -39.96 26.04 46.98
N PRO A 5 -39.39 26.03 45.76
CA PRO A 5 -39.35 24.82 44.94
C PRO A 5 -38.18 23.93 45.37
N PRO A 6 -38.38 22.64 45.70
CA PRO A 6 -37.26 21.77 46.03
C PRO A 6 -36.85 20.88 44.83
N TYR A 7 -35.55 20.99 44.53
CA TYR A 7 -34.64 20.03 43.88
C TYR A 7 -34.63 19.85 42.33
N GLN A 8 -33.61 20.48 41.74
CA GLN A 8 -32.95 20.08 40.49
C GLN A 8 -32.34 18.66 40.64
N LYS A 9 -32.89 17.66 39.93
CA LYS A 9 -32.25 16.34 39.83
C LYS A 9 -31.03 16.42 38.90
N LEU A 10 -29.89 16.10 39.50
CA LEU A 10 -28.57 15.85 38.91
C LEU A 10 -28.64 15.01 37.61
N LYS A 11 -28.05 15.53 36.52
CA LYS A 11 -27.91 14.83 35.23
C LYS A 11 -27.08 13.55 35.39
N ARG A 12 -27.74 12.39 35.45
CA ARG A 12 -27.12 11.06 35.33
C ARG A 12 -26.77 10.83 33.85
N GLY A 13 -25.49 10.85 33.50
CA GLY A 13 -25.06 10.49 32.15
C GLY A 13 -23.55 10.57 31.87
N ALA A 14 -22.75 11.18 32.76
CA ALA A 14 -21.32 11.38 32.52
C ALA A 14 -20.45 10.11 32.64
N ALA A 15 -21.00 8.97 33.09
CA ALA A 15 -20.19 7.79 33.40
C ALA A 15 -19.92 6.83 32.21
N VAL A 16 -20.64 6.94 31.09
CA VAL A 16 -20.42 6.05 29.92
C VAL A 16 -19.35 6.60 28.96
N ALA A 17 -19.10 7.91 28.97
CA ALA A 17 -18.13 8.55 28.07
C ALA A 17 -16.65 8.24 28.43
N LEU A 18 -16.36 7.82 29.66
CA LEU A 18 -14.99 7.60 30.13
C LEU A 18 -14.41 6.23 29.77
N LEU A 19 -15.23 5.22 29.42
CA LEU A 19 -14.72 3.89 29.03
C LEU A 19 -14.32 3.80 27.54
N ALA A 20 -14.78 4.72 26.69
CA ALA A 20 -14.39 4.75 25.28
C ALA A 20 -13.03 5.43 25.03
N LEU A 21 -12.56 6.26 25.97
CA LEU A 21 -11.32 7.04 25.82
C LEU A 21 -10.03 6.24 26.07
N ALA A 22 -10.12 5.10 26.77
CA ALA A 22 -8.94 4.31 27.14
C ALA A 22 -8.40 3.42 26.00
N CYS A 23 -9.18 3.19 24.94
CA CYS A 23 -8.84 2.21 23.89
C CYS A 23 -7.95 2.76 22.77
N ALA A 24 -7.83 4.08 22.60
CA ALA A 24 -7.02 4.68 21.52
C ALA A 24 -5.52 4.82 21.86
N ALA A 25 -5.13 4.64 23.12
CA ALA A 25 -3.76 4.91 23.60
C ALA A 25 -2.77 3.75 23.36
N CYS A 26 -3.22 2.60 22.84
CA CYS A 26 -2.36 1.43 22.61
C CYS A 26 -1.76 1.34 21.19
N ALA A 27 -2.04 2.29 20.30
CA ALA A 27 -1.42 2.33 18.99
C ALA A 27 -0.02 2.97 19.09
N THR A 28 1.02 2.15 19.02
CA THR A 28 2.39 2.65 18.83
C THR A 28 2.44 3.45 17.53
N PRO A 29 2.81 4.74 17.55
CA PRO A 29 2.92 5.52 16.31
C PRO A 29 3.94 4.85 15.38
N GLY A 30 3.53 4.56 14.13
CA GLY A 30 4.48 4.14 13.10
C GLY A 30 5.52 5.23 12.85
N ARG A 31 6.70 4.85 12.35
CA ARG A 31 7.65 5.87 11.86
C ARG A 31 7.07 6.53 10.61
N GLN A 32 7.25 7.84 10.48
CA GLN A 32 6.99 8.52 9.21
C GLN A 32 7.97 7.97 8.15
N LEU A 33 7.43 7.55 7.01
CA LEU A 33 8.19 7.11 5.84
C LEU A 33 7.83 8.01 4.67
N ASP A 34 8.79 8.26 3.78
CA ASP A 34 8.54 8.99 2.56
C ASP A 34 7.67 8.14 1.60
N PRO A 35 6.67 8.76 0.94
CA PRO A 35 5.89 8.08 -0.07
C PRO A 35 6.74 7.87 -1.32
N LEU A 36 7.22 6.65 -1.52
CA LEU A 36 7.99 6.28 -2.70
C LEU A 36 7.11 5.65 -3.79
N ASP A 37 7.48 5.96 -5.02
CA ASP A 37 6.98 5.25 -6.18
C ASP A 37 7.58 3.83 -6.25
N ARG A 38 7.09 3.05 -7.22
CA ARG A 38 7.57 1.68 -7.41
C ARG A 38 9.02 1.61 -7.89
N GLY A 39 9.56 2.69 -8.45
CA GLY A 39 10.95 2.79 -8.89
C GLY A 39 11.36 1.70 -9.87
N VAL A 40 10.59 1.51 -10.93
CA VAL A 40 10.88 0.51 -11.96
C VAL A 40 12.12 0.95 -12.72
N VAL A 41 13.07 0.03 -12.92
CA VAL A 41 14.31 0.23 -13.68
C VAL A 41 14.47 -0.94 -14.64
N ALA A 42 14.89 -0.67 -15.87
CA ALA A 42 15.26 -1.68 -16.84
C ALA A 42 16.71 -1.47 -17.31
N ILE A 43 17.51 -2.52 -17.30
CA ILE A 43 18.91 -2.52 -17.73
C ILE A 43 19.03 -3.48 -18.91
N HIS A 44 19.41 -2.98 -20.07
CA HIS A 44 19.62 -3.80 -21.26
C HIS A 44 20.96 -4.53 -21.19
N THR A 45 20.96 -5.84 -21.48
CA THR A 45 22.15 -6.71 -21.42
C THR A 45 22.53 -7.31 -22.77
N GLY A 46 21.96 -6.80 -23.88
CA GLY A 46 22.18 -7.32 -25.24
C GLY A 46 21.31 -8.53 -25.58
N ALA A 47 21.03 -9.41 -24.61
CA ALA A 47 20.14 -10.56 -24.76
C ALA A 47 18.69 -10.30 -24.28
N GLY A 48 18.41 -9.10 -23.78
CA GLY A 48 17.13 -8.71 -23.21
C GLY A 48 17.32 -7.65 -22.12
N ASN A 49 16.30 -7.50 -21.27
CA ASN A 49 16.32 -6.50 -20.20
C ASN A 49 16.19 -7.16 -18.82
N LEU A 50 17.08 -6.82 -17.89
CA LEU A 50 16.86 -7.05 -16.47
C LEU A 50 16.02 -5.91 -15.91
N VAL A 51 14.83 -6.24 -15.44
CA VAL A 51 13.89 -5.27 -14.86
C VAL A 51 13.85 -5.47 -13.35
N GLY A 52 13.95 -4.39 -12.58
CA GLY A 52 13.87 -4.38 -11.12
C GLY A 52 12.93 -3.30 -10.60
N TRP A 53 12.33 -3.51 -9.43
CA TRP A 53 11.46 -2.55 -8.76
C TRP A 53 11.47 -2.71 -7.24
N ARG A 54 10.82 -1.80 -6.53
CA ARG A 54 10.73 -1.84 -5.06
C ARG A 54 9.48 -2.58 -4.59
N ALA A 55 9.58 -3.39 -3.54
CA ALA A 55 8.45 -3.61 -2.64
C ALA A 55 8.39 -2.41 -1.68
N ARG A 56 7.19 -1.86 -1.40
CA ARG A 56 7.09 -0.68 -0.53
C ARG A 56 6.94 -1.09 0.93
N GLY A 57 7.46 -0.27 1.83
CA GLY A 57 7.41 -0.52 3.28
C GLY A 57 6.02 -0.87 3.84
N PRO A 58 4.95 -0.11 3.52
CA PRO A 58 3.60 -0.39 4.04
C PRO A 58 2.83 -1.48 3.28
N GLU A 59 3.49 -2.33 2.48
CA GLU A 59 2.81 -3.39 1.73
C GLU A 59 2.68 -4.68 2.53
N ASP A 60 1.60 -5.41 2.24
CA ASP A 60 1.38 -6.75 2.79
C ASP A 60 2.52 -7.68 2.35
N PRO A 61 3.12 -8.48 3.24
CA PRO A 61 4.19 -9.42 2.88
C PRO A 61 3.80 -10.44 1.81
N ALA A 62 2.50 -10.73 1.64
CA ALA A 62 1.97 -11.61 0.60
C ALA A 62 1.70 -10.89 -0.73
N THR A 63 2.07 -9.60 -0.85
CA THR A 63 1.96 -8.85 -2.11
C THR A 63 2.84 -9.50 -3.18
N THR A 64 2.25 -9.73 -4.35
CA THR A 64 2.95 -10.21 -5.54
C THR A 64 2.84 -9.18 -6.66
N PHE A 65 3.52 -9.39 -7.79
CA PHE A 65 3.64 -8.38 -8.84
C PHE A 65 3.35 -8.96 -10.23
N ASN A 66 2.67 -8.18 -11.06
CA ASN A 66 2.61 -8.41 -12.49
C ASN A 66 3.47 -7.37 -13.20
N LEU A 67 4.25 -7.85 -14.17
CA LEU A 67 5.11 -7.06 -15.01
C LEU A 67 4.47 -6.94 -16.40
N TYR A 68 4.48 -5.72 -16.91
CA TYR A 68 3.94 -5.38 -18.21
C TYR A 68 5.04 -4.80 -19.09
N ARG A 69 5.17 -5.30 -20.31
CA ARG A 69 5.97 -4.72 -21.39
C ARG A 69 5.02 -4.09 -22.40
N ASP A 70 5.20 -2.81 -22.71
CA ASP A 70 4.41 -2.06 -23.69
C ASP A 70 2.89 -2.20 -23.45
N GLY A 71 2.50 -2.25 -22.18
CA GLY A 71 1.11 -2.40 -21.75
C GLY A 71 0.57 -3.85 -21.73
N VAL A 72 1.35 -4.84 -22.15
CA VAL A 72 0.98 -6.26 -22.16
C VAL A 72 1.65 -6.99 -21.00
N ARG A 73 0.89 -7.78 -20.23
CA ARG A 73 1.45 -8.59 -19.14
C ARG A 73 2.36 -9.67 -19.72
N ILE A 74 3.57 -9.82 -19.16
CA ILE A 74 4.56 -10.79 -19.66
C ILE A 74 4.83 -11.96 -18.72
N ASN A 75 4.40 -11.89 -17.46
CA ASN A 75 4.45 -13.03 -16.53
C ASN A 75 3.10 -13.78 -16.52
N THR A 76 3.15 -15.12 -16.49
CA THR A 76 1.95 -15.98 -16.46
C THR A 76 1.30 -16.01 -15.07
N THR A 77 2.11 -16.10 -14.02
CA THR A 77 1.69 -16.06 -12.61
C THR A 77 2.31 -14.86 -11.90
N PRO A 78 1.63 -14.25 -10.91
CA PRO A 78 2.19 -13.15 -10.14
C PRO A 78 3.55 -13.50 -9.53
N LEU A 79 4.49 -12.57 -9.64
CA LEU A 79 5.88 -12.69 -9.21
C LEU A 79 6.00 -12.39 -7.71
N THR A 80 6.67 -13.26 -6.96
CA THR A 80 7.06 -13.01 -5.57
C THR A 80 8.39 -12.27 -5.47
N ALA A 81 9.23 -12.38 -6.51
CA ALA A 81 10.46 -11.60 -6.66
C ALA A 81 10.18 -10.17 -7.12
N THR A 82 11.12 -9.26 -6.87
CA THR A 82 11.06 -7.85 -7.27
C THR A 82 11.98 -7.54 -8.47
N ASN A 83 12.25 -8.57 -9.27
CA ASN A 83 13.04 -8.49 -10.49
C ASN A 83 12.58 -9.55 -11.50
N PHE A 84 12.87 -9.31 -12.79
CA PHE A 84 12.52 -10.20 -13.88
C PHE A 84 13.50 -10.03 -15.05
N VAL A 85 13.83 -11.12 -15.74
CA VAL A 85 14.63 -11.07 -16.98
C VAL A 85 13.69 -11.25 -18.16
N ASP A 86 13.51 -10.19 -18.94
CA ASP A 86 12.73 -10.21 -20.17
C ASP A 86 13.64 -10.48 -21.38
N ALA A 87 13.81 -11.78 -21.68
CA ALA A 87 14.70 -12.25 -22.74
C ALA A 87 14.18 -11.85 -24.13
N GLY A 88 15.10 -11.39 -24.99
CA GLY A 88 14.79 -10.97 -26.36
C GLY A 88 14.05 -9.62 -26.45
N ALA A 89 13.79 -8.95 -25.33
CA ALA A 89 13.16 -7.64 -25.35
C ALA A 89 14.09 -6.57 -25.93
N SER A 90 13.50 -5.62 -26.67
CA SER A 90 14.20 -4.43 -27.16
C SER A 90 14.76 -3.60 -26.01
N ALA A 91 15.89 -2.95 -26.23
CA ALA A 91 16.43 -1.94 -25.31
C ALA A 91 15.45 -0.77 -25.07
N SER A 92 14.54 -0.52 -26.01
CA SER A 92 13.52 0.55 -25.96
C SER A 92 12.19 0.12 -25.36
N ALA A 93 12.09 -1.12 -24.85
CA ALA A 93 10.84 -1.65 -24.32
C ALA A 93 10.44 -0.88 -23.05
N ALA A 94 9.16 -0.47 -22.96
CA ALA A 94 8.65 0.23 -21.79
C ALA A 94 8.05 -0.75 -20.78
N TYR A 95 8.40 -0.60 -19.51
CA TYR A 95 7.94 -1.48 -18.44
C TYR A 95 7.03 -0.77 -17.46
N SER A 96 6.02 -1.49 -16.98
CA SER A 96 5.23 -1.07 -15.81
C SER A 96 4.93 -2.24 -14.89
N VAL A 97 4.83 -1.95 -13.60
CA VAL A 97 4.57 -2.96 -12.57
C VAL A 97 3.26 -2.65 -11.87
N ARG A 98 2.49 -3.71 -11.60
CA ARG A 98 1.27 -3.66 -10.80
C ARG A 98 1.37 -4.62 -9.63
N ALA A 99 1.09 -4.14 -8.43
CA ALA A 99 0.98 -4.98 -7.25
C ALA A 99 -0.33 -5.77 -7.27
N VAL A 100 -0.29 -7.00 -6.79
CA VAL A 100 -1.43 -7.88 -6.58
C VAL A 100 -1.50 -8.16 -5.09
N SER A 101 -2.54 -7.63 -4.43
CA SER A 101 -2.77 -7.81 -2.99
C SER A 101 -4.21 -8.25 -2.76
N LYS A 102 -4.42 -9.21 -1.86
CA LYS A 102 -5.76 -9.74 -1.53
C LYS A 102 -6.59 -10.14 -2.77
N ARG A 103 -5.92 -10.64 -3.81
CA ARG A 103 -6.49 -11.01 -5.14
C ARG A 103 -6.99 -9.86 -6.01
N ALA A 104 -6.75 -8.61 -5.64
CA ALA A 104 -7.00 -7.43 -6.48
C ALA A 104 -5.68 -6.90 -7.04
N GLU A 105 -5.68 -6.53 -8.31
CA GLU A 105 -4.54 -5.87 -8.96
C GLU A 105 -4.70 -4.35 -8.87
N SER A 106 -3.64 -3.68 -8.42
CA SER A 106 -3.58 -2.22 -8.32
C SER A 106 -3.40 -1.57 -9.70
N ALA A 107 -3.69 -0.26 -9.78
CA ALA A 107 -3.33 0.55 -10.93
C ALA A 107 -1.80 0.55 -11.18
N VAL A 108 -1.37 1.05 -12.35
CA VAL A 108 0.06 1.20 -12.67
C VAL A 108 0.71 2.12 -11.65
N ASP A 109 1.82 1.64 -11.09
CA ASP A 109 2.41 2.23 -9.89
C ASP A 109 3.91 2.58 -10.07
N GLY A 110 4.45 2.30 -11.25
CA GLY A 110 5.74 2.79 -11.72
C GLY A 110 6.00 2.40 -13.17
N ARG A 111 6.92 3.14 -13.81
CA ARG A 111 7.28 2.98 -15.22
C ARG A 111 8.79 3.09 -15.44
N ALA A 112 9.32 2.35 -16.40
CA ALA A 112 10.64 2.52 -16.98
C ALA A 112 10.52 2.54 -18.51
N GLY A 113 11.40 3.27 -19.19
CA GLY A 113 11.53 3.32 -20.64
C GLY A 113 12.98 3.50 -21.05
#